data_AF-A0A438C7X4-F1
#
_entry.id   AF-A0A438C7X4-F1
#
_cell.length_a   1.000
_cell.length_b   1.000
_cell.length_c   1.000
_cell.angle_alpha   90.00
_cell.angle_beta   90.00
_cell.angle_gamma   90.00
#
_symmetry.space_group_name_H-M   'P 1'
#
loop_
_entity.id
_entity.type
_entity.pdbx_description
1 polymer ?
#
loop_
_entity_poly.entity_id
_entity_poly.type
_entity_poly.pdbx_seq_one_letter_code
_entity_poly.pdbx_strand_id
1 'polypeptide(L)'
;MAAAAASSSQRCSDVFLSFRGEDTRNNFTAYLDQELRTQRIDCFIDEEKIERDKAISPALVAATENSMFSIIVLSEDYAHLPGGAWRS
;
A
#
# COMPACT_ATOMS: atom_id res chain seq x y z
N MET A 1 -23.24 5.29 34.49
CA MET A 1 -22.95 4.50 33.28
C MET A 1 -21.81 5.18 32.54
N ALA A 2 -20.60 4.64 32.62
CA ALA A 2 -19.45 5.16 31.90
C ALA A 2 -19.46 4.55 30.50
N ALA A 3 -19.54 5.39 29.46
CA ALA A 3 -19.38 4.94 28.09
C ALA A 3 -17.96 4.37 27.95
N ALA A 4 -17.85 3.14 27.46
CA ALA A 4 -16.57 2.60 27.02
C ALA A 4 -16.03 3.54 25.94
N ALA A 5 -14.95 4.26 26.25
CA ALA A 5 -14.17 4.91 25.22
C ALA A 5 -13.63 3.77 24.36
N ALA A 6 -14.24 3.55 23.19
CA ALA A 6 -13.64 2.72 22.17
C ALA A 6 -12.23 3.28 21.97
N SER A 7 -11.19 2.49 22.26
CA SER A 7 -9.85 2.83 21.84
C SER A 7 -9.97 3.05 20.35
N SER A 8 -9.85 4.30 19.88
CA SER A 8 -9.57 4.51 18.47
C SER A 8 -8.19 3.90 18.29
N SER A 9 -8.13 2.62 17.92
CA SER A 9 -7.02 2.14 17.12
C SER A 9 -6.83 3.23 16.08
N GLN A 10 -5.67 3.87 16.08
CA GLN A 10 -5.33 4.91 15.12
C GLN A 10 -5.42 4.24 13.75
N ARG A 11 -6.59 4.28 13.14
CA ARG A 11 -6.81 3.79 11.78
C ARG A 11 -6.02 4.75 10.92
N CYS A 12 -4.84 4.30 10.49
CA CYS A 12 -3.96 5.11 9.67
C CYS A 12 -4.49 5.27 8.25
N SER A 13 -5.25 4.29 7.73
CA SER A 13 -5.97 4.35 6.45
C SER A 13 -7.08 3.29 6.41
N ASP A 14 -8.08 3.46 5.54
CA ASP A 14 -9.16 2.48 5.35
C ASP A 14 -8.71 1.34 4.42
N VAL A 15 -7.92 1.68 3.39
CA VAL A 15 -7.44 0.78 2.35
C VAL A 15 -5.92 0.83 2.25
N PHE A 16 -5.29 -0.34 2.22
CA PHE A 16 -3.90 -0.51 1.79
C PHE A 16 -3.87 -0.86 0.30
N LEU A 17 -3.16 -0.09 -0.53
CA LEU A 17 -3.03 -0.31 -1.97
C LEU A 17 -1.58 -0.61 -2.33
N SER A 18 -1.31 -1.84 -2.77
CA SER A 18 0.03 -2.28 -3.21
C SER A 18 0.04 -2.58 -4.70
N PHE A 19 1.09 -2.12 -5.38
CA PHE A 19 1.23 -2.23 -6.83
C PHE A 19 2.70 -2.02 -7.23
N ARG A 20 3.07 -2.59 -8.38
CA ARG A 20 4.36 -2.30 -8.99
C ARG A 20 4.33 -0.94 -9.68
N GLY A 21 5.10 -0.01 -9.13
CA GLY A 21 5.12 1.38 -9.60
C GLY A 21 5.58 1.56 -11.06
N GLU A 22 6.46 0.68 -11.54
CA GLU A 22 6.93 0.70 -12.93
C GLU A 22 5.82 0.34 -13.93
N ASP A 23 4.91 -0.55 -13.52
CA ASP A 23 3.94 -1.16 -14.43
C ASP A 23 2.63 -0.37 -14.47
N THR A 24 2.13 0.06 -13.29
CA THR A 24 0.74 0.55 -13.19
C THR A 24 0.54 1.95 -12.61
N ARG A 25 1.60 2.64 -12.16
CA ARG A 25 1.50 3.95 -11.48
C ARG A 25 0.70 4.98 -12.27
N ASN A 26 0.97 5.10 -13.56
CA ASN A 26 0.42 6.16 -14.40
C ASN A 26 -0.81 5.73 -15.21
N ASN A 27 -1.33 4.51 -14.98
CA ASN A 27 -2.49 3.97 -15.69
C ASN A 27 -3.60 3.57 -14.70
N PHE A 28 -3.92 2.28 -14.62
CA PHE A 28 -4.89 1.69 -13.71
C PHE A 28 -4.76 2.18 -12.27
N THR A 29 -3.57 2.21 -11.66
CA THR A 29 -3.42 2.63 -10.27
C THR A 29 -3.76 4.11 -10.08
N ALA A 30 -3.42 4.99 -11.04
CA ALA A 30 -3.78 6.40 -10.97
C ALA A 30 -5.31 6.59 -10.97
N TYR A 31 -6.03 5.88 -11.85
CA TYR A 31 -7.49 5.95 -11.90
C TYR A 31 -8.13 5.35 -10.64
N LEU A 32 -7.57 4.26 -10.12
CA LEU A 32 -8.05 3.63 -8.89
C LEU A 32 -7.89 4.56 -7.68
N ASP A 33 -6.71 5.16 -7.49
CA ASP A 33 -6.47 6.13 -6.41
C ASP A 33 -7.41 7.34 -6.53
N GLN A 34 -7.59 7.87 -7.74
CA GLN A 34 -8.50 8.98 -7.99
C GLN A 34 -9.95 8.64 -7.59
N GLU A 35 -10.43 7.45 -7.95
CA GLU A 35 -11.80 7.03 -7.65
C GLU A 35 -11.98 6.78 -6.13
N LEU A 36 -11.02 6.15 -5.47
CA LEU A 36 -11.04 5.95 -4.01
C LEU A 36 -11.12 7.29 -3.27
N ARG A 37 -10.32 8.28 -3.68
CA ARG A 37 -10.36 9.64 -3.11
C ARG A 37 -11.68 10.35 -3.39
N THR A 38 -12.23 10.16 -4.58
CA THR A 38 -13.55 10.73 -4.95
C THR A 38 -14.65 10.21 -4.02
N GLN A 39 -14.54 8.94 -3.60
CA GLN A 39 -15.45 8.31 -2.64
C GLN A 39 -15.10 8.60 -1.17
N ARG A 40 -14.08 9.44 -0.90
CA ARG A 40 -13.58 9.78 0.44
C ARG A 40 -13.09 8.57 1.23
N ILE A 41 -12.54 7.58 0.53
CA ILE A 41 -11.89 6.42 1.14
C ILE A 41 -10.43 6.76 1.35
N ASP A 42 -9.94 6.67 2.59
CA ASP A 42 -8.53 6.95 2.88
C ASP A 42 -7.66 5.76 2.48
N CYS A 43 -6.63 6.00 1.68
CA CYS A 43 -5.81 4.95 1.08
C CYS A 43 -4.32 5.19 1.32
N PHE A 44 -3.66 4.19 1.92
CA PHE A 44 -2.21 4.12 1.97
C PHE A 44 -1.70 3.49 0.68
N ILE A 45 -0.90 4.24 -0.08
CA ILE A 45 -0.35 3.80 -1.36
C ILE A 45 1.07 3.30 -1.13
N ASP A 46 1.26 2.00 -1.22
CA ASP A 46 2.58 1.36 -1.24
C ASP A 46 3.12 1.39 -2.67
N GLU A 47 3.79 2.50 -2.99
CA GLU A 47 4.53 2.63 -4.23
C GLU A 47 5.81 1.79 -4.11
N GLU A 48 5.76 0.56 -4.61
CA GLU A 48 6.88 -0.36 -4.57
C GLU A 48 8.04 0.18 -5.43
N LYS A 49 8.88 1.02 -4.83
CA LYS A 49 10.25 1.27 -5.29
C LYS A 49 11.10 0.23 -4.59
N ILE A 50 11.26 -0.94 -5.22
CA ILE A 50 12.17 -1.99 -4.74
C ILE A 50 13.62 -1.47 -4.86
N GLU A 51 14.02 -0.59 -3.96
CA GLU A 51 15.41 -0.37 -3.62
C GLU A 51 15.80 -1.55 -2.73
N ARG A 52 16.67 -2.44 -3.22
CA ARG A 52 17.06 -3.73 -2.62
C ARG A 52 17.49 -3.69 -1.14
N ASP A 53 17.72 -2.50 -0.58
CA ASP A 53 18.31 -2.31 0.74
C ASP A 53 17.43 -1.47 1.70
N LYS A 54 16.19 -1.12 1.33
CA LYS A 54 15.28 -0.49 2.29
C LYS A 54 14.62 -1.54 3.16
N ALA A 55 14.92 -1.48 4.46
CA ALA A 55 14.14 -2.16 5.47
C ALA A 55 12.64 -1.85 5.28
N ILE A 56 11.79 -2.86 5.52
CA ILE A 56 10.34 -2.69 5.51
C ILE A 56 10.00 -1.51 6.42
N SER A 57 9.38 -0.49 5.86
CA SER A 57 9.03 0.71 6.63
C SER A 57 8.08 0.33 7.76
N PRO A 58 8.30 0.81 9.01
CA PRO A 58 7.32 0.64 10.08
C PRO A 58 5.94 1.16 9.70
N ALA A 59 5.88 2.20 8.83
CA ALA A 59 4.62 2.71 8.29
C ALA A 59 3.92 1.71 7.37
N LEU A 60 4.68 0.90 6.60
CA LEU A 60 4.14 -0.13 5.72
C LEU A 60 3.55 -1.30 6.54
N VAL A 61 4.26 -1.74 7.59
CA VAL A 61 3.74 -2.75 8.52
C VAL A 61 2.48 -2.23 9.20
N ALA A 62 2.51 -1.01 9.73
CA ALA A 62 1.36 -0.40 10.39
C ALA A 62 0.17 -0.22 9.44
N ALA A 63 0.39 0.17 8.18
CA ALA A 63 -0.67 0.28 7.19
C ALA A 63 -1.28 -1.09 6.85
N THR A 64 -0.46 -2.13 6.74
CA THR A 64 -0.94 -3.50 6.50
C THR A 64 -1.77 -4.04 7.67
N GLU A 65 -1.34 -3.80 8.91
CA GLU A 65 -2.01 -4.30 10.12
C GLU A 65 -3.27 -3.48 10.50
N ASN A 66 -3.28 -2.17 10.22
CA ASN A 66 -4.36 -1.28 10.65
C ASN A 66 -5.36 -0.89 9.55
N SER A 67 -5.15 -1.31 8.30
CA SER A 67 -6.13 -1.10 7.22
C SER A 67 -7.28 -2.09 7.33
N MET A 68 -8.49 -1.64 7.02
CA MET A 68 -9.68 -2.51 6.99
C MET A 68 -9.70 -3.39 5.75
N PHE A 69 -9.15 -2.90 4.63
CA PHE A 69 -9.10 -3.60 3.36
C PHE A 69 -7.71 -3.49 2.73
N SER A 70 -7.37 -4.47 1.90
CA SER A 70 -6.15 -4.48 1.11
C SER A 70 -6.50 -4.73 -0.36
N ILE A 71 -5.94 -3.91 -1.25
CA ILE A 71 -6.05 -4.03 -2.70
C ILE A 71 -4.64 -4.24 -3.24
N ILE A 72 -4.45 -5.35 -3.95
CA ILE A 72 -3.18 -5.70 -4.58
C ILE A 72 -3.39 -5.68 -6.10
N VAL A 73 -2.68 -4.80 -6.79
CA VAL A 73 -2.71 -4.69 -8.25
C VAL A 73 -1.59 -5.54 -8.83
N LEU A 74 -1.97 -6.70 -9.36
CA LEU A 74 -1.04 -7.62 -10.00
C LEU A 74 -0.80 -7.22 -11.46
N SER A 75 0.47 -7.03 -11.79
CA SER A 75 0.99 -6.76 -13.13
C SER A 75 1.98 -7.85 -13.56
N GLU A 76 2.40 -7.83 -14.83
CA GLU A 76 3.28 -8.86 -15.40
C GLU A 76 4.61 -8.98 -14.63
N ASP A 77 5.20 -7.84 -14.25
CA ASP A 77 6.46 -7.79 -13.53
C ASP A 77 6.29 -7.61 -12.01
N TYR A 78 5.08 -7.76 -11.46
CA TYR A 78 4.80 -7.51 -10.03
C TYR A 78 5.79 -8.19 -9.09
N ALA A 79 6.08 -9.49 -9.32
CA ALA A 79 7.02 -10.26 -8.52
C ALA A 79 8.45 -10.28 -9.08
N HIS A 80 8.73 -9.52 -10.14
CA HIS A 80 10.04 -9.53 -10.79
C HIS A 80 11.01 -8.56 -10.13
N LEU A 81 11.86 -9.10 -9.27
CA LEU A 81 13.02 -8.37 -8.80
C LEU A 81 13.98 -8.13 -9.98
N PRO A 82 14.46 -6.90 -10.24
CA PRO A 82 15.33 -6.63 -11.37
C PRO A 82 16.55 -7.56 -11.37
N GLY A 83 16.65 -8.41 -12.39
CA GLY A 83 17.68 -9.45 -12.51
C GLY A 83 19.07 -8.83 -12.59
N GLY A 84 19.86 -8.93 -11.51
CA GLY A 84 21.22 -8.39 -11.50
C GLY A 84 21.95 -8.38 -10.16
N ALA A 85 21.28 -8.18 -9.03
CA ALA A 85 21.98 -7.97 -7.75
C ALA A 85 21.84 -9.12 -6.74
N TRP A 86 22.06 -10.34 -7.21
CA TRP A 86 22.41 -11.48 -6.36
C TRP A 86 23.73 -12.15 -6.79
N ARG A 87 24.44 -11.57 -7.76
CA ARG A 87 25.77 -12.03 -8.18
C ARG A 87 26.83 -11.17 -7.51
N SER A 88 27.18 -11.52 -6.27
CA SER A 88 28.42 -11.09 -5.59
C SER A 88 28.85 -12.20 -4.64
#